data_AF-A0A1F5L2P8-F1
#
_entry.id   AF-A0A1F5L2P8-F1
#
_cell.length_a   1.000
_cell.length_b   1.000
_cell.length_c   1.000
_cell.angle_alpha   90.00
_cell.angle_beta   90.00
_cell.angle_gamma   90.00
#
_symmetry.space_group_name_H-M   'P 1'
#
loop_
_entity.id
_entity.type
_entity.pdbx_description
1 polymer ?
#
loop_
_entity_poly.entity_id
_entity_poly.type
_entity_poly.pdbx_seq_one_letter_code
_entity_poly.pdbx_strand_id
1 'polypeptide(L)'
;MKNLAVIIAIVAAVQAQSIDDVPPCARDCLRNSTKKVTLCAESDLSCVCGKFDQIRGDAAGCVLGACGADTGKVLDATKQLCEPLA
;
A
#
# COMPACT_ATOMS: atom_id res chain seq x y z
N MET A 1 -37.93 -29.62 3.23
CA MET A 1 -38.15 -28.16 3.46
C MET A 1 -37.35 -27.81 4.71
N LYS A 2 -36.49 -26.82 4.84
CA LYS A 2 -36.15 -25.65 4.03
C LYS A 2 -34.87 -25.10 4.72
N ASN A 3 -33.74 -25.14 4.00
CA ASN A 3 -32.63 -24.18 4.04
C ASN A 3 -31.67 -24.19 5.25
N LEU A 4 -30.53 -24.87 5.05
CA LEU A 4 -29.24 -24.44 5.62
C LEU A 4 -28.92 -23.05 5.07
N ALA A 5 -28.80 -22.05 5.94
CA ALA A 5 -28.13 -20.79 5.63
C ALA A 5 -26.79 -20.78 6.36
N VAL A 6 -25.76 -21.35 5.72
CA VAL A 6 -24.37 -21.17 6.18
C VAL A 6 -23.93 -19.80 5.69
N ILE A 7 -23.99 -18.80 6.57
CA ILE A 7 -23.43 -17.48 6.31
C ILE A 7 -21.92 -17.60 6.48
N ILE A 8 -21.20 -17.88 5.39
CA ILE A 8 -19.74 -17.81 5.37
C ILE A 8 -19.38 -16.33 5.32
N ALA A 9 -19.05 -15.75 6.47
CA ALA A 9 -18.43 -14.44 6.54
C ALA A 9 -17.04 -14.55 5.89
N ILE A 10 -16.89 -13.96 4.70
CA ILE A 10 -15.61 -13.85 4.01
C ILE A 10 -14.81 -12.82 4.80
N VAL A 11 -14.03 -13.26 5.79
CA VAL A 11 -13.02 -12.41 6.41
C VAL A 11 -11.94 -12.24 5.35
N ALA A 12 -11.89 -11.08 4.70
CA ALA A 12 -10.78 -10.72 3.82
C ALA A 12 -9.50 -10.87 4.66
N ALA A 13 -8.67 -11.85 4.31
CA ALA A 13 -7.34 -11.97 4.87
C ALA A 13 -6.56 -10.73 4.39
N VAL A 14 -6.51 -9.69 5.23
CA VAL A 14 -5.46 -8.68 5.11
C VAL A 14 -4.17 -9.46 5.33
N GLN A 15 -3.51 -9.79 4.21
CA GLN A 15 -2.17 -10.32 4.23
C GLN A 15 -1.36 -9.36 5.10
N ALA A 16 -0.60 -9.88 6.06
CA ALA A 16 0.20 -9.09 7.01
C ALA A 16 1.32 -8.25 6.35
N GLN A 17 1.27 -8.10 5.04
CA GLN A 17 2.15 -7.21 4.29
C GLN A 17 1.91 -5.79 4.81
N SER A 18 2.98 -5.03 4.93
CA SER A 18 2.97 -3.68 5.48
C SER A 18 3.81 -2.78 4.59
N ILE A 19 3.63 -1.48 4.73
CA ILE A 19 4.58 -0.50 4.21
C ILE A 19 6.01 -0.72 4.76
N ASP A 20 6.17 -1.50 5.81
CA ASP A 20 7.46 -1.92 6.35
C ASP A 20 8.19 -2.94 5.44
N ASP A 21 7.53 -3.58 4.49
CA ASP A 21 8.20 -4.42 3.47
C ASP A 21 8.87 -3.58 2.37
N VAL A 22 8.53 -2.29 2.29
CA VAL A 22 9.18 -1.33 1.39
C VAL A 22 10.55 -0.92 1.95
N PRO A 23 11.56 -0.67 1.10
CA PRO A 23 12.86 -0.16 1.54
C PRO A 23 12.73 1.04 2.49
N PRO A 24 13.50 1.07 3.60
CA PRO A 24 13.35 2.07 4.66
C PRO A 24 13.50 3.51 4.16
N CYS A 25 14.33 3.73 3.14
CA CYS A 25 14.54 5.04 2.52
C CYS A 25 13.25 5.68 1.95
N ALA A 26 12.23 4.88 1.62
CA ALA A 26 10.99 5.37 1.01
C ALA A 26 9.80 5.41 1.97
N ARG A 27 9.88 4.77 3.15
CA ARG A 27 8.73 4.60 4.04
C ARG A 27 8.14 5.94 4.48
N ASP A 28 8.99 6.86 4.93
CA ASP A 28 8.54 8.19 5.34
C ASP A 28 7.99 9.00 4.17
N CYS A 29 8.57 8.88 2.98
CA CYS A 29 8.04 9.52 1.78
C CYS A 29 6.62 9.06 1.45
N LEU A 30 6.39 7.74 1.46
CA LEU A 30 5.09 7.16 1.17
C LEU A 30 4.06 7.45 2.27
N ARG A 31 4.47 7.37 3.54
CA ARG A 31 3.63 7.71 4.71
C ARG A 31 3.18 9.17 4.68
N ASN A 32 4.12 10.09 4.49
CA ASN A 32 3.83 11.52 4.40
C ASN A 32 2.92 11.83 3.20
N SER A 33 3.21 11.24 2.04
CA SER A 33 2.37 11.42 0.86
C SER A 33 0.96 10.87 1.06
N THR A 34 0.81 9.67 1.65
CA THR A 34 -0.48 9.07 2.02
C THR A 34 -1.29 10.04 2.87
N LYS A 35 -0.70 10.61 3.93
CA LYS A 35 -1.36 11.60 4.81
C LYS A 35 -1.70 12.90 4.09
N LYS A 36 -0.90 13.30 3.11
CA LYS A 36 -1.03 14.58 2.41
C LYS A 36 -2.10 14.53 1.31
N VAL A 37 -2.16 13.44 0.54
CA VAL A 37 -2.96 13.37 -0.69
C VAL A 37 -4.16 12.41 -0.59
N THR A 38 -4.30 11.69 0.52
CA THR A 38 -5.42 10.78 0.77
C THR A 38 -5.98 10.96 2.17
N LEU A 39 -7.12 10.30 2.43
CA LEU A 39 -7.68 10.13 3.78
C LEU A 39 -7.46 8.71 4.32
N CYS A 40 -6.62 7.90 3.65
CA CYS A 40 -6.37 6.53 4.05
C CYS A 40 -5.59 6.49 5.36
N ALA A 41 -5.93 5.54 6.23
CA ALA A 41 -5.02 5.17 7.31
C ALA A 41 -3.78 4.51 6.70
N GLU A 42 -2.60 4.72 7.29
CA GLU A 42 -1.35 4.12 6.79
C GLU A 42 -1.36 2.59 6.83
N SER A 43 -2.17 2.01 7.73
CA SER A 43 -2.39 0.57 7.84
C SER A 43 -3.51 0.04 6.92
N ASP A 44 -4.29 0.90 6.28
CA ASP A 44 -5.34 0.51 5.35
C ASP A 44 -4.74 0.37 3.95
N LEU A 45 -4.08 -0.76 3.73
CA LEU A 45 -3.41 -1.03 2.45
C LEU A 45 -4.37 -1.07 1.27
N SER A 46 -5.61 -1.51 1.44
CA SER A 46 -6.60 -1.50 0.36
C SER A 46 -6.89 -0.07 -0.09
N CYS A 47 -7.08 0.86 0.87
CA CYS A 47 -7.26 2.28 0.56
C CYS A 47 -6.01 2.88 -0.08
N VAL A 48 -4.83 2.65 0.52
CA VAL A 48 -3.54 3.16 0.03
C VAL A 48 -3.26 2.67 -1.39
N CYS A 49 -3.40 1.38 -1.64
CA CYS A 49 -3.15 0.77 -2.95
C CYS A 49 -4.15 1.25 -4.01
N GLY A 50 -5.43 1.41 -3.66
CA GLY A 50 -6.44 2.01 -4.54
C GLY A 50 -6.18 3.49 -4.87
N LYS A 51 -5.29 4.16 -4.15
CA LYS A 51 -4.86 5.54 -4.35
C LYS A 51 -3.38 5.67 -4.70
N PHE A 52 -2.71 4.55 -5.00
CA PHE A 52 -1.26 4.50 -5.08
C PHE A 52 -0.69 5.36 -6.20
N ASP A 53 -1.41 5.56 -7.31
CA ASP A 53 -0.97 6.44 -8.38
C ASP A 53 -0.82 7.90 -7.92
N GLN A 54 -1.73 8.39 -7.06
CA GLN A 54 -1.66 9.74 -6.49
C GLN A 54 -0.50 9.85 -5.50
N ILE A 55 -0.35 8.84 -4.64
CA ILE A 55 0.73 8.75 -3.65
C ILE A 55 2.09 8.69 -4.36
N ARG A 56 2.24 7.84 -5.37
CA ARG A 56 3.47 7.70 -6.15
C ARG A 56 3.86 9.01 -6.83
N GLY A 57 2.89 9.73 -7.40
CA GLY A 57 3.13 11.02 -8.04
C GLY A 57 3.67 12.07 -7.07
N ASP A 58 3.06 12.21 -5.89
CA ASP A 58 3.49 13.19 -4.88
C ASP A 58 4.78 12.76 -4.15
N ALA A 59 4.97 11.46 -3.90
CA ALA A 59 6.16 10.92 -3.23
C ALA A 59 7.40 10.84 -4.15
N ALA A 60 7.25 10.92 -5.49
CA ALA A 60 8.33 10.65 -6.44
C ALA A 60 9.61 11.45 -6.15
N GLY A 61 9.49 12.76 -5.92
CA GLY A 61 10.65 13.62 -5.63
C GLY A 61 11.34 13.25 -4.31
N CYS A 62 10.56 12.90 -3.29
CA CYS A 62 11.09 12.45 -2.00
C CYS A 62 11.82 11.11 -2.13
N VAL A 63 11.21 10.14 -2.81
CA VAL A 63 11.81 8.81 -3.02
C VAL A 63 13.09 8.91 -3.85
N LEU A 64 13.11 9.70 -4.92
CA LEU A 64 14.31 9.91 -5.74
C LEU A 64 15.45 10.52 -4.91
N GLY A 65 15.15 11.50 -4.05
CA GLY A 65 16.14 12.13 -3.19
C GLY A 65 16.66 11.23 -2.07
N ALA A 66 15.77 10.43 -1.44
CA ALA A 66 16.11 9.60 -0.29
C ALA A 66 16.70 8.23 -0.67
N CYS A 67 16.24 7.63 -1.76
CA CYS A 67 16.62 6.29 -2.18
C CYS A 67 17.62 6.26 -3.35
N GLY A 68 17.69 7.31 -4.17
CA GLY A 68 18.60 7.37 -5.32
C GLY A 68 18.50 6.13 -6.22
N ALA A 69 19.60 5.38 -6.30
CA ALA A 69 19.69 4.15 -7.10
C ALA A 69 18.72 3.03 -6.67
N ASP A 70 18.26 3.04 -5.42
CA ASP A 70 17.32 2.03 -4.90
C ASP A 70 15.85 2.31 -5.27
N THR A 71 15.56 3.40 -5.99
CA THR A 71 14.19 3.75 -6.41
C THR A 71 13.48 2.61 -7.17
N GLY A 72 14.22 1.84 -7.98
CA GLY A 72 13.67 0.66 -8.66
C GLY A 72 13.14 -0.40 -7.69
N LYS A 73 13.89 -0.67 -6.61
CA LYS A 73 13.48 -1.63 -5.57
C LYS A 73 12.23 -1.16 -4.82
N VAL A 74 12.09 0.14 -4.61
CA VAL A 74 10.89 0.73 -3.99
C VAL A 74 9.67 0.51 -4.87
N LEU A 75 9.79 0.72 -6.18
CA LEU A 75 8.70 0.49 -7.11
C LEU A 75 8.29 -0.99 -7.15
N ASP A 76 9.25 -1.91 -7.17
CA ASP A 76 8.95 -3.34 -7.19
C ASP A 76 8.33 -3.81 -5.87
N ALA A 77 8.86 -3.36 -4.73
CA ALA A 77 8.29 -3.68 -3.42
C ALA A 77 6.85 -3.15 -3.27
N THR A 78 6.58 -1.92 -3.72
CA THR A 78 5.23 -1.34 -3.65
C THR A 78 4.25 -1.99 -4.62
N LYS A 79 4.70 -2.46 -5.79
CA LYS A 79 3.88 -3.31 -6.67
C LYS A 79 3.52 -4.62 -5.99
N GLN A 80 4.51 -5.33 -5.44
CA GLN A 80 4.28 -6.60 -4.73
C GLN A 80 3.32 -6.42 -3.55
N LEU A 81 3.43 -5.30 -2.83
CA LEU A 81 2.54 -4.94 -1.74
C LEU A 81 1.08 -4.73 -2.20
N CYS A 82 0.89 -4.12 -3.37
CA CYS A 82 -0.44 -3.74 -3.87
C CYS A 82 -1.07 -4.74 -4.85
N GLU A 83 -0.29 -5.65 -5.45
CA GLU A 83 -0.77 -6.68 -6.38
C GLU A 83 -1.91 -7.55 -5.83
N PRO A 84 -1.89 -8.06 -4.57
CA PRO A 84 -2.99 -8.87 -4.05
C PRO A 84 -4.26 -8.08 -3.72
N LEU A 85 -4.21 -6.75 -3.83
CA LEU A 85 -5.30 -5.82 -3.48
C LEU A 85 -5.89 -5.10 -4.71
N ALA A 86 -5.37 -5.41 -5.90
CA ALA A 86 -5.79 -4.85 -7.19
C ALA A 86 -6.99 -5.57 -7.79
#